data_AF-A0A7Y3K6Y3-F1
#
_entry.id   AF-A0A7Y3K6Y3-F1
#
_cell.length_a   1.000
_cell.length_b   1.000
_cell.length_c   1.000
_cell.angle_alpha   90.00
_cell.angle_beta   90.00
_cell.angle_gamma   90.00
#
_symmetry.space_group_name_H-M   'P 1'
#
loop_
_entity.id
_entity.type
_entity.pdbx_description
1 polymer ?
#
loop_
_entity_poly.entity_id
_entity_poly.type
_entity_poly.pdbx_seq_one_letter_code
_entity_poly.pdbx_strand_id
1 'polypeptide(L)'
;GGYSNKQHYGFLGQTVVGEWVNIGAGTTGSNLKNTYGEVRVPINGTDVASGLNFLGAIIGDHAKLGIGTYLSTGSVIGFSSHVLVSRPPKFVPSFSWLDEQGLKRIDFNKAVAIAQIAMERRDMAFTPEEHELFVRIAEKWSAVEVRPM
;
A
#
# COMPACT_ATOMS: atom_id res chain seq x y z
N GLY A 1 11.28 24.62 -18.20
CA GLY A 1 11.29 25.10 -19.60
C GLY A 1 10.12 24.46 -20.33
N GLY A 2 9.88 24.81 -21.60
CA GLY A 2 8.70 24.33 -22.34
C GLY A 2 8.43 22.84 -22.16
N TYR A 3 7.22 22.49 -21.74
CA TYR A 3 6.74 21.12 -21.47
C TYR A 3 7.38 20.37 -20.29
N SER A 4 8.16 21.03 -19.42
CA SER A 4 8.72 20.40 -18.20
C SER A 4 7.80 20.57 -17.00
N ASN A 5 7.50 19.47 -16.28
CA ASN A 5 6.73 19.49 -15.04
C ASN A 5 7.61 19.09 -13.85
N LYS A 6 7.38 19.69 -12.67
CA LYS A 6 7.94 19.27 -11.37
C LYS A 6 6.77 19.02 -10.43
N GLN A 7 6.72 17.85 -9.80
CA GLN A 7 5.75 17.55 -8.75
C GLN A 7 6.32 17.85 -7.36
N HIS A 8 5.42 18.02 -6.38
CA HIS A 8 5.74 18.45 -5.01
C HIS A 8 6.32 17.32 -4.15
N TYR A 9 7.13 17.67 -3.15
CA TYR A 9 7.58 16.73 -2.12
C TYR A 9 6.37 16.27 -1.29
N GLY A 10 6.24 14.96 -1.06
CA GLY A 10 5.08 14.39 -0.37
C GLY A 10 3.83 14.22 -1.26
N PHE A 11 3.92 14.48 -2.56
CA PHE A 11 2.80 14.31 -3.49
C PHE A 11 2.55 12.83 -3.79
N LEU A 12 1.28 12.40 -3.74
CA LEU A 12 0.87 11.03 -4.05
C LEU A 12 0.13 10.91 -5.39
N GLY A 13 -0.19 12.02 -6.07
CA GLY A 13 -0.96 11.98 -7.31
C GLY A 13 -2.33 11.34 -7.17
N GLN A 14 -2.81 10.68 -8.22
CA GLN A 14 -4.07 9.92 -8.23
C GLN A 14 -3.89 8.57 -7.51
N THR A 15 -3.53 8.63 -6.23
CA THR A 15 -3.43 7.47 -5.36
C THR A 15 -4.78 7.20 -4.70
N VAL A 16 -5.19 5.93 -4.66
CA VAL A 16 -6.31 5.45 -3.85
C VAL A 16 -5.77 5.06 -2.48
N VAL A 17 -6.40 5.58 -1.42
CA VAL A 17 -6.00 5.33 -0.03
C VAL A 17 -7.19 4.76 0.72
N GLY A 18 -6.98 3.60 1.35
CA GLY A 18 -7.92 2.96 2.24
C GLY A 18 -8.03 3.63 3.61
N GLU A 19 -8.78 3.01 4.50
CA GLU A 19 -9.00 3.48 5.86
C GLU A 19 -7.83 3.13 6.78
N TRP A 20 -7.64 3.92 7.84
CA TRP A 20 -6.63 3.67 8.88
C TRP A 20 -5.18 3.55 8.37
N VAL A 21 -4.90 4.13 7.20
CA VAL A 21 -3.56 4.19 6.62
C VAL A 21 -2.72 5.22 7.33
N ASN A 22 -1.48 4.86 7.68
CA ASN A 22 -0.48 5.81 8.19
C ASN A 22 0.56 6.07 7.11
N ILE A 23 0.67 7.32 6.66
CA ILE A 23 1.63 7.73 5.64
C ILE A 23 2.74 8.53 6.31
N GLY A 24 3.94 7.97 6.37
CA GLY A 24 5.10 8.63 6.96
C GLY A 24 5.49 9.91 6.23
N ALA A 25 6.06 10.86 6.96
CA ALA A 25 6.48 12.15 6.42
C ALA A 25 7.37 11.97 5.18
N GLY A 26 7.15 12.79 4.16
CA GLY A 26 7.93 12.73 2.93
C GLY A 26 7.65 11.52 2.03
N THR A 27 6.67 10.67 2.35
CA THR A 27 6.20 9.64 1.43
C THR A 27 5.72 10.30 0.13
N THR A 28 6.30 9.92 -1.00
CA THR A 28 6.03 10.52 -2.30
C THR A 28 5.75 9.41 -3.31
N GLY A 29 4.80 9.60 -4.21
CA GLY A 29 4.46 8.64 -5.26
C GLY A 29 4.47 9.27 -6.64
N SER A 30 4.85 8.50 -7.66
CA SER A 30 4.63 8.89 -9.06
C SER A 30 3.24 8.43 -9.52
N ASN A 31 2.57 9.25 -10.32
CA ASN A 31 1.29 8.93 -10.96
C ASN A 31 1.37 8.80 -12.48
N LEU A 32 2.50 9.11 -13.09
CA LEU A 32 2.70 9.07 -14.54
C LEU A 32 3.95 8.26 -14.84
N LYS A 33 3.85 7.32 -15.77
CA LYS A 33 5.02 6.56 -16.24
C LYS A 33 5.93 7.48 -17.04
N ASN A 34 7.25 7.30 -16.88
CA ASN A 34 8.25 8.02 -17.67
C ASN A 34 8.16 7.70 -19.18
N THR A 35 7.51 6.59 -19.55
CA THR A 35 7.24 6.24 -20.94
C THR A 35 5.99 6.92 -21.49
N TYR A 36 5.24 7.68 -20.68
CA TYR A 36 3.98 8.35 -21.02
C TYR A 36 2.84 7.43 -21.51
N GLY A 37 3.06 6.12 -21.48
CA GLY A 37 2.06 5.11 -21.83
C GLY A 37 1.24 4.66 -20.62
N GLU A 38 0.27 3.79 -20.91
CA GLU A 38 -0.69 3.29 -19.94
C GLU A 38 -0.03 2.69 -18.68
N VAL A 39 -0.57 3.04 -17.52
CA VAL A 39 -0.18 2.49 -16.22
C VAL A 39 -0.68 1.05 -16.13
N ARG A 40 0.20 0.18 -15.63
CA ARG A 40 -0.15 -1.21 -15.31
C ARG A 40 -0.10 -1.37 -13.80
N VAL A 41 -0.97 -2.19 -13.24
CA VAL A 41 -1.10 -2.42 -11.80
C VAL A 41 -0.93 -3.91 -11.52
N PRO A 42 -0.09 -4.31 -10.56
CA PRO A 42 0.02 -5.70 -10.16
C PRO A 42 -1.24 -6.11 -9.39
N ILE A 43 -2.01 -7.04 -9.95
CA ILE A 43 -3.17 -7.67 -9.32
C ILE A 43 -2.88 -9.16 -9.28
N ASN A 44 -2.81 -9.73 -8.07
CA ASN A 44 -2.58 -11.17 -7.86
C ASN A 44 -1.35 -11.70 -8.62
N GLY A 45 -0.23 -10.97 -8.54
CA GLY A 45 1.01 -11.32 -9.23
C GLY A 45 1.04 -11.06 -10.74
N THR A 46 -0.04 -10.54 -11.33
CA THR A 46 -0.11 -10.23 -12.77
C THR A 46 -0.25 -8.73 -13.00
N ASP A 47 0.57 -8.16 -13.88
CA ASP A 47 0.41 -6.76 -14.28
C ASP A 47 -0.81 -6.60 -15.19
N VAL A 48 -1.84 -5.92 -14.71
CA VAL A 48 -3.09 -5.64 -15.43
C VAL A 48 -3.04 -4.21 -15.99
N ALA A 49 -3.53 -4.03 -17.21
CA ALA A 49 -3.63 -2.73 -17.88
C ALA A 49 -4.76 -1.92 -17.22
N SER A 50 -4.48 -0.68 -16.78
CA SER A 50 -5.46 0.13 -16.01
C SER A 50 -6.44 0.93 -16.88
N GLY A 51 -6.14 1.09 -18.18
CA GLY A 51 -6.79 2.04 -19.07
C GLY A 51 -6.43 3.50 -18.81
N LEU A 52 -5.54 3.79 -17.85
CA LEU A 52 -5.22 5.14 -17.39
C LEU A 52 -3.77 5.50 -17.68
N ASN A 53 -3.55 6.73 -18.13
CA ASN A 53 -2.20 7.32 -18.23
C ASN A 53 -1.73 7.92 -16.90
N PHE A 54 -2.67 8.27 -16.01
CA PHE A 54 -2.38 8.80 -14.69
C PHE A 54 -3.01 7.94 -13.61
N LEU A 55 -2.19 7.22 -12.85
CA LEU A 55 -2.60 6.41 -11.71
C LEU A 55 -1.42 6.31 -10.73
N GLY A 56 -1.64 6.78 -9.50
CA GLY A 56 -0.67 6.70 -8.41
C GLY A 56 -0.57 5.30 -7.82
N ALA A 57 -0.54 5.19 -6.51
CA ALA A 57 -0.60 3.91 -5.81
C ALA A 57 -2.04 3.51 -5.45
N ILE A 58 -2.23 2.25 -5.08
CA ILE A 58 -3.39 1.73 -4.38
C ILE A 58 -2.89 1.27 -3.03
N ILE A 59 -3.37 1.88 -1.95
CA ILE A 59 -2.93 1.59 -0.59
C ILE A 59 -4.12 1.03 0.17
N GLY A 60 -4.05 -0.25 0.53
CA GLY A 60 -5.09 -0.95 1.27
C GLY A 60 -5.22 -0.48 2.71
N ASP A 61 -6.36 -0.80 3.32
CA ASP A 61 -6.67 -0.35 4.67
C ASP A 61 -5.63 -0.83 5.69
N HIS A 62 -5.46 -0.07 6.76
CA HIS A 62 -4.49 -0.30 7.83
C HIS A 62 -3.02 -0.36 7.41
N ALA A 63 -2.68 -0.08 6.15
CA ALA A 63 -1.30 -0.02 5.69
C ALA A 63 -0.51 1.11 6.38
N LYS A 64 0.80 0.91 6.53
CA LYS A 64 1.73 1.85 7.17
C LYS A 64 2.94 2.04 6.27
N LEU A 65 3.18 3.27 5.85
CA LEU A 65 4.35 3.66 5.07
C LEU A 65 5.32 4.43 5.98
N GLY A 66 6.61 4.09 5.87
CA GLY A 66 7.68 4.75 6.58
C GLY A 66 7.94 6.17 6.10
N ILE A 67 8.79 6.89 6.84
CA ILE A 67 9.24 8.22 6.44
C ILE A 67 10.11 8.08 5.19
N GLY A 68 9.87 8.93 4.19
CA GLY A 68 10.64 8.94 2.95
C GLY A 68 10.42 7.71 2.05
N THR A 69 9.23 7.09 2.10
CA THR A 69 8.86 6.03 1.16
C THR A 69 8.53 6.60 -0.22
N TYR A 70 9.11 6.03 -1.28
CA TYR A 70 8.96 6.45 -2.67
C TYR A 70 8.20 5.38 -3.47
N LEU A 71 6.91 5.63 -3.72
CA LEU A 71 6.02 4.71 -4.43
C LEU A 71 6.16 4.87 -5.96
N SER A 72 6.22 3.74 -6.66
CA SER A 72 6.21 3.72 -8.12
C SER A 72 4.80 3.91 -8.67
N THR A 73 4.69 4.34 -9.92
CA THR A 73 3.40 4.46 -10.62
C THR A 73 2.66 3.13 -10.68
N GLY A 74 1.42 3.10 -10.25
CA GLY A 74 0.62 1.88 -10.15
C GLY A 74 1.07 0.92 -9.05
N SER A 75 1.79 1.39 -8.02
CA SER A 75 2.15 0.56 -6.86
C SER A 75 0.89 0.07 -6.13
N VAL A 76 0.92 -1.16 -5.62
CA VAL A 76 -0.15 -1.73 -4.78
C VAL A 76 0.45 -2.14 -3.45
N ILE A 77 -0.05 -1.53 -2.37
CA ILE A 77 0.30 -1.85 -0.99
C ILE A 77 -0.91 -2.54 -0.36
N GLY A 78 -0.73 -3.79 0.06
CA GLY A 78 -1.80 -4.62 0.58
C GLY A 78 -2.33 -4.18 1.94
N PHE A 79 -3.41 -4.83 2.33
CA PHE A 79 -4.11 -4.60 3.59
C PHE A 79 -3.22 -4.90 4.79
N SER A 80 -3.21 -4.03 5.79
CA SER A 80 -2.42 -4.15 7.01
C SER A 80 -0.91 -4.39 6.77
N SER A 81 -0.37 -3.85 5.68
CA SER A 81 1.06 -3.98 5.35
C SER A 81 1.90 -2.83 5.88
N HIS A 82 3.09 -3.16 6.38
CA HIS A 82 4.06 -2.23 6.93
C HIS A 82 5.25 -2.13 5.99
N VAL A 83 5.46 -0.96 5.40
CA VAL A 83 6.53 -0.68 4.45
C VAL A 83 7.51 0.29 5.10
N LEU A 84 8.67 -0.22 5.50
CA LEU A 84 9.70 0.50 6.24
C LEU A 84 10.98 0.66 5.43
N VAL A 85 10.90 0.46 4.12
CA VAL A 85 11.97 0.70 3.15
C VAL A 85 11.66 1.95 2.33
N SER A 86 12.71 2.62 1.87
CA SER A 86 12.55 3.84 1.06
C SER A 86 11.99 3.56 -0.33
N ARG A 87 12.30 2.43 -0.96
CA ARG A 87 11.86 2.07 -2.32
C ARG A 87 11.28 0.67 -2.35
N PRO A 88 10.01 0.49 -1.98
CA PRO A 88 9.38 -0.83 -2.00
C PRO A 88 9.20 -1.35 -3.44
N PRO A 89 9.03 -2.68 -3.61
CA PRO A 89 8.56 -3.22 -4.87
C PRO A 89 7.19 -2.63 -5.24
N LYS A 90 6.82 -2.75 -6.52
CA LYS A 90 5.54 -2.26 -7.03
C LYS A 90 4.35 -2.97 -6.38
N PHE A 91 4.53 -4.19 -5.88
CA PHE A 91 3.52 -4.91 -5.11
C PHE A 91 4.08 -5.30 -3.74
N VAL A 92 3.38 -4.90 -2.68
CA VAL A 92 3.60 -5.40 -1.31
C VAL A 92 2.34 -6.16 -0.90
N PRO A 93 2.40 -7.47 -0.66
CA PRO A 93 1.23 -8.26 -0.28
C PRO A 93 0.61 -7.78 1.03
N SER A 94 -0.67 -8.06 1.25
CA SER A 94 -1.38 -7.86 2.51
C SER A 94 -0.70 -8.63 3.64
N PHE A 95 -0.88 -8.18 4.88
CA PHE A 95 -0.29 -8.77 6.08
C PHE A 95 1.24 -8.92 5.98
N SER A 96 1.90 -7.93 5.39
CA SER A 96 3.35 -7.92 5.22
C SER A 96 4.05 -6.94 6.14
N TRP A 97 5.30 -7.27 6.48
CA TRP A 97 6.26 -6.40 7.12
C TRP A 97 7.51 -6.37 6.25
N LEU A 98 7.70 -5.28 5.52
CA LEU A 98 8.83 -5.05 4.64
C LEU A 98 9.79 -4.07 5.29
N ASP A 99 10.96 -4.56 5.68
CA ASP A 99 12.07 -3.76 6.19
C ASP A 99 13.35 -4.06 5.38
N GLU A 100 14.48 -3.47 5.77
CA GLU A 100 15.78 -3.66 5.09
C GLU A 100 16.27 -5.12 5.10
N GLN A 101 15.71 -5.98 5.97
CA GLN A 101 16.04 -7.41 6.01
C GLN A 101 15.15 -8.23 5.06
N GLY A 102 14.17 -7.58 4.42
CA GLY A 102 13.28 -8.17 3.43
C GLY A 102 11.83 -8.25 3.89
N LEU A 103 11.04 -8.96 3.07
CA LEU A 103 9.61 -9.14 3.27
C LEU A 103 9.35 -10.28 4.25
N LYS A 104 8.59 -10.01 5.32
CA LYS A 104 8.11 -10.98 6.30
C LYS A 104 6.59 -10.92 6.38
N ARG A 105 5.95 -12.01 6.81
CA ARG A 105 4.52 -11.99 7.14
C ARG A 105 4.33 -11.43 8.54
N ILE A 106 3.30 -10.60 8.74
CA ILE A 106 2.87 -10.19 10.07
C ILE A 106 2.00 -11.30 10.70
N ASP A 107 2.17 -11.53 11.98
CA ASP A 107 1.25 -12.37 12.75
C ASP A 107 -0.15 -11.74 12.76
N PHE A 108 -1.20 -12.57 12.64
CA PHE A 108 -2.58 -12.10 12.54
C PHE A 108 -3.03 -11.35 13.79
N ASN A 109 -2.75 -11.90 14.98
CA ASN A 109 -3.13 -11.26 16.24
C ASN A 109 -2.39 -9.94 16.43
N LYS A 110 -1.12 -9.89 16.01
CA LYS A 110 -0.35 -8.64 15.99
C LYS A 110 -0.97 -7.60 15.05
N ALA A 111 -1.45 -7.98 13.87
CA ALA A 111 -2.12 -7.06 12.95
C ALA A 111 -3.41 -6.48 13.55
N VAL A 112 -4.26 -7.34 14.13
CA VAL A 112 -5.48 -6.94 14.83
C VAL A 112 -5.17 -6.00 15.99
N ALA A 113 -4.19 -6.32 16.84
CA ALA A 113 -3.80 -5.47 17.96
C ALA A 113 -3.33 -4.08 17.52
N ILE A 114 -2.58 -4.00 16.41
CA ILE A 114 -2.14 -2.71 15.85
C ILE A 114 -3.33 -1.91 15.32
N ALA A 115 -4.31 -2.56 14.69
CA ALA A 115 -5.53 -1.92 14.21
C ALA A 115 -6.36 -1.37 15.37
N GLN A 116 -6.57 -2.17 16.42
CA GLN A 116 -7.23 -1.76 17.66
C GLN A 116 -6.61 -0.48 18.23
N ILE A 117 -5.29 -0.48 18.45
CA ILE A 117 -4.56 0.69 18.96
C ILE A 117 -4.72 1.90 18.03
N ALA A 118 -4.69 1.70 16.70
CA ALA A 118 -4.83 2.79 15.75
C ALA A 118 -6.22 3.44 15.80
N MET A 119 -7.27 2.64 15.98
CA MET A 119 -8.67 3.09 16.07
C MET A 119 -8.97 3.74 17.42
N GLU A 120 -8.51 3.14 18.52
CA GLU A 120 -8.68 3.67 19.87
C GLU A 120 -8.09 5.08 20.04
N ARG A 121 -6.98 5.38 19.36
CA ARG A 121 -6.38 6.74 19.33
C ARG A 121 -7.29 7.81 18.74
N ARG A 122 -8.38 7.41 18.08
CA ARG A 122 -9.41 8.27 17.50
C ARG A 122 -10.77 8.05 18.17
N ASP A 123 -10.78 7.46 19.36
CA ASP A 123 -11.99 7.11 20.12
C ASP A 123 -12.96 6.21 19.34
N MET A 124 -12.43 5.42 18.40
CA MET A 124 -13.19 4.45 17.61
C MET A 124 -12.93 3.03 18.13
N ALA A 125 -14.02 2.29 18.38
CA ALA A 125 -13.96 0.90 18.80
C ALA A 125 -13.61 -0.02 17.62
N PHE A 126 -12.73 -0.98 17.85
CA PHE A 126 -12.52 -2.09 16.92
C PHE A 126 -13.66 -3.11 17.10
N THR A 127 -14.59 -3.13 16.17
CA THR A 127 -15.83 -3.91 16.31
C THR A 127 -15.65 -5.38 15.90
N PRO A 128 -16.60 -6.27 16.22
CA PRO A 128 -16.60 -7.63 15.70
C PRO A 128 -16.59 -7.70 14.16
N GLU A 129 -17.22 -6.75 13.48
CA GLU A 129 -17.24 -6.65 12.01
C GLU A 129 -15.85 -6.31 11.45
N GLU A 130 -15.11 -5.40 12.10
CA GLU A 130 -13.71 -5.13 11.77
C GLU A 130 -12.85 -6.37 11.94
N HIS A 131 -13.04 -7.09 13.05
CA HIS A 131 -12.34 -8.37 13.26
C HIS A 131 -12.67 -9.37 12.15
N GLU A 132 -13.95 -9.49 11.76
CA GLU A 132 -14.38 -10.39 10.70
C GLU A 132 -13.80 -10.00 9.34
N LEU A 133 -13.68 -8.70 9.04
CA LEU A 133 -13.00 -8.21 7.85
C LEU A 133 -11.54 -8.68 7.80
N PHE A 134 -10.80 -8.53 8.91
CA PHE A 134 -9.43 -9.03 9.02
C PHE A 134 -9.35 -10.54 8.74
N VAL A 135 -10.24 -11.34 9.35
CA VAL A 135 -10.31 -12.80 9.11
C VAL A 135 -10.55 -13.10 7.63
N ARG A 136 -11.57 -12.50 7.02
CA ARG A 136 -11.94 -12.74 5.61
C ARG A 136 -10.81 -12.40 4.66
N ILE A 137 -10.10 -11.30 4.89
CA ILE A 137 -8.95 -10.92 4.06
C ILE A 137 -7.79 -11.89 4.30
N ALA A 138 -7.49 -12.27 5.55
CA ALA A 138 -6.40 -13.19 5.86
C ALA A 138 -6.59 -14.59 5.23
N GLU A 139 -7.84 -15.09 5.20
CA GLU A 139 -8.20 -16.34 4.52
C GLU A 139 -7.99 -16.23 3.01
N LYS A 140 -8.54 -15.19 2.37
CA LYS A 140 -8.45 -14.99 0.92
C LYS A 140 -7.03 -14.69 0.46
N TRP A 141 -6.29 -13.89 1.23
CA TRP A 141 -4.92 -13.47 0.95
C TRP A 141 -4.01 -14.67 0.65
N SER A 142 -4.12 -15.71 1.49
CA SER A 142 -3.29 -16.92 1.38
C SER A 142 -3.47 -17.68 0.06
N ALA A 143 -4.59 -17.44 -0.64
CA ALA A 143 -4.91 -18.09 -1.90
C ALA A 143 -4.61 -17.21 -3.14
N VAL A 144 -4.48 -15.89 -2.96
CA VAL A 144 -4.62 -14.91 -4.05
C VAL A 144 -3.37 -14.06 -4.27
N GLU A 145 -2.61 -13.78 -3.22
CA GLU A 145 -1.46 -12.88 -3.28
C GLU A 145 -0.10 -13.61 -3.25
N VAL A 146 -0.10 -14.92 -3.54
CA VAL A 146 1.08 -15.77 -3.31
C VAL A 146 2.11 -15.72 -4.45
N ARG A 147 3.30 -15.24 -4.04
CA ARG A 147 4.67 -15.20 -4.60
C ARG A 147 5.05 -14.02 -5.49
N PRO A 148 6.01 -13.18 -5.03
CA PRO A 148 6.95 -12.55 -5.95
C PRO A 148 7.68 -13.65 -6.72
N MET A 149 7.76 -13.52 -8.05
CA MET A 149 8.75 -14.27 -8.84
C MET A 149 10.16 -13.79 -8.49
#